data_AF-A0A4R9IJE2-F1
#
_entry.id   AF-A0A4R9IJE2-F1
#
_cell.length_a   1.000
_cell.length_b   1.000
_cell.length_c   1.000
_cell.angle_alpha   90.00
_cell.angle_beta   90.00
_cell.angle_gamma   90.00
#
_symmetry.space_group_name_H-M   'P 1'
#
loop_
_entity.id
_entity.type
_entity.pdbx_description
1 polymer ?
#
loop_
_entity_poly.entity_id
_entity_poly.type
_entity_poly.pdbx_seq_one_letter_code
_entity_poly.pdbx_strand_id
1 'polypeptide(L)'
;MEEYKSHTLKISNQNQMNRKHEDKICPHCLRIFECKVGSISLCQCTKVTLSVEEREYIATQYADCLCYHCMETLAFEFRIGKSYKAITWSF
;
A
#
# COMPACT_ATOMS: atom_id res chain seq x y z
N MET A 1 59.22 2.04 -25.71
CA MET A 1 58.33 2.77 -26.61
C MET A 1 57.06 1.93 -26.73
N GLU A 2 55.92 2.58 -26.50
CA GLU A 2 54.55 2.14 -26.80
C GLU A 2 53.82 1.29 -25.74
N GLU A 3 53.27 2.06 -24.79
CA GLU A 3 52.10 1.83 -23.97
C GLU A 3 50.93 1.14 -24.71
N TYR A 4 50.54 -0.05 -24.28
CA TYR A 4 49.27 -0.68 -24.66
C TYR A 4 48.25 -0.56 -23.51
N LYS A 5 47.69 0.65 -23.45
CA LYS A 5 46.37 1.03 -22.93
C LYS A 5 45.58 -0.04 -22.16
N SER A 6 45.72 -0.01 -20.84
CA SER A 6 44.84 -0.64 -19.86
C SER A 6 43.40 -0.12 -20.04
N HIS A 7 42.52 -0.96 -20.57
CA HIS A 7 41.09 -0.67 -20.68
C HIS A 7 40.27 -1.75 -19.97
N THR A 8 40.51 -1.91 -18.67
CA THR A 8 39.59 -2.63 -17.78
C THR A 8 38.72 -1.63 -17.04
N LEU A 9 37.63 -1.28 -17.72
CA LEU A 9 36.51 -0.54 -17.14
C LEU A 9 35.83 -1.38 -16.06
N LYS A 10 35.93 -0.88 -14.82
CA LYS A 10 34.91 -0.83 -13.76
C LYS A 10 33.96 -2.03 -13.69
N ILE A 11 34.17 -2.89 -12.69
CA ILE A 11 33.05 -3.57 -12.03
C ILE A 11 33.02 -3.05 -10.60
N SER A 12 32.45 -1.85 -10.47
CA SER A 12 31.91 -1.37 -9.21
C SER A 12 30.83 -2.34 -8.78
N ASN A 13 31.14 -3.12 -7.74
CA ASN A 13 30.22 -4.01 -7.05
C ASN A 13 29.15 -3.18 -6.32
N GLN A 14 28.18 -2.65 -7.08
CA GLN A 14 27.01 -1.97 -6.55
C GLN A 14 25.85 -2.96 -6.52
N ASN A 15 25.88 -3.90 -5.57
CA ASN A 15 24.69 -4.69 -5.26
C ASN A 15 23.99 -4.12 -4.02
N GLN A 16 23.44 -2.92 -4.14
CA GLN A 16 22.38 -2.45 -3.24
C GLN A 16 21.03 -2.77 -3.88
N MET A 17 20.58 -4.00 -3.66
CA MET A 17 19.20 -4.43 -3.96
C MET A 17 18.23 -3.74 -2.98
N ASN A 18 17.83 -2.52 -3.30
CA ASN A 18 16.73 -1.84 -2.63
C ASN A 18 15.40 -2.46 -3.11
N ARG A 19 14.96 -3.56 -2.50
CA ARG A 19 13.60 -4.07 -2.70
C ARG A 19 12.61 -3.09 -2.05
N LYS A 20 12.27 -2.03 -2.77
CA LYS A 20 11.31 -0.99 -2.35
C LYS A 20 9.85 -1.47 -2.36
N HIS A 21 9.62 -2.72 -2.78
CA HIS A 21 8.32 -3.38 -2.78
C HIS A 21 8.41 -4.70 -2.01
N GLU A 22 7.35 -5.00 -1.27
CA GLU A 22 7.06 -6.29 -0.67
C GLU A 22 5.70 -6.74 -1.18
N ASP A 23 5.61 -7.98 -1.66
CA ASP A 23 4.32 -8.57 -2.00
C ASP A 23 3.66 -9.09 -0.72
N LYS A 24 2.51 -8.53 -0.37
CA LYS A 24 1.73 -8.91 0.82
C LYS A 24 0.41 -9.54 0.42
N ILE A 25 -0.13 -10.38 1.29
CA ILE A 25 -1.47 -10.96 1.12
C ILE A 25 -2.47 -10.07 1.88
N CYS A 26 -3.50 -9.60 1.19
CA CYS A 26 -4.56 -8.82 1.82
C CYS A 26 -5.40 -9.72 2.75
N PRO A 27 -5.52 -9.43 4.07
CA PRO A 27 -6.26 -10.28 4.99
C PRO A 27 -7.78 -10.31 4.72
N HIS A 28 -8.32 -9.32 4.00
CA HIS A 28 -9.74 -9.24 3.66
C HIS A 28 -10.13 -10.09 2.44
N CYS A 29 -9.33 -10.05 1.35
CA CYS A 29 -9.68 -10.76 0.10
C CYS A 29 -8.69 -11.85 -0.29
N LEU A 30 -7.64 -12.08 0.51
CA LEU A 30 -6.59 -13.07 0.30
C LEU A 30 -5.83 -12.93 -1.03
N ARG A 31 -5.94 -11.78 -1.70
CA ARG A 31 -5.17 -11.48 -2.92
C ARG A 31 -3.81 -10.90 -2.57
N ILE A 32 -2.80 -11.31 -3.35
CA ILE A 32 -1.47 -10.74 -3.29
C ILE A 32 -1.52 -9.32 -3.89
N PHE A 33 -0.89 -8.37 -3.23
CA PHE A 33 -0.76 -6.99 -3.70
C PHE A 33 0.61 -6.42 -3.33
N GLU A 34 1.02 -5.43 -4.12
CA GLU A 34 2.30 -4.74 -3.91
C GLU A 34 2.17 -3.72 -2.78
N CYS A 35 2.93 -3.93 -1.70
CA CYS A 35 3.06 -3.02 -0.57
C CYS A 35 4.41 -2.30 -0.65
N LYS A 36 4.38 -0.97 -0.74
CA LYS A 36 5.59 -0.12 -0.83
C LYS A 36 5.76 0.73 0.43
N VAL A 37 5.87 0.10 1.61
CA VAL A 37 6.00 0.85 2.88
C VAL A 37 7.23 1.78 2.89
N GLY A 38 8.35 1.35 2.28
CA GLY A 38 9.56 2.17 2.15
C GLY A 38 9.43 3.34 1.16
N SER A 39 8.31 3.42 0.43
CA SER A 39 7.97 4.53 -0.46
C SER A 39 6.46 4.70 -0.45
N ILE A 40 5.91 5.03 0.72
CA ILE A 40 4.46 5.02 0.99
C ILE A 40 3.64 5.79 -0.04
N SER A 41 4.18 6.90 -0.58
CA SER A 41 3.55 7.69 -1.64
C SER A 41 3.23 6.89 -2.90
N LEU A 42 3.98 5.81 -3.17
CA LEU A 42 3.81 4.89 -4.29
C LEU A 42 3.01 3.62 -3.93
N CYS A 43 2.60 3.46 -2.68
CA CYS A 43 1.87 2.29 -2.23
C CYS A 43 0.43 2.30 -2.74
N GLN A 44 -0.16 1.14 -2.98
CA GLN A 44 -1.56 1.07 -3.44
C GLN A 44 -2.54 1.67 -2.44
N CYS A 45 -2.23 1.65 -1.14
CA CYS A 45 -3.07 2.22 -0.10
C CYS A 45 -3.21 3.74 -0.15
N THR A 46 -2.30 4.47 -0.79
CA THR A 46 -2.40 5.95 -0.90
C THR A 46 -3.31 6.40 -2.04
N LYS A 47 -3.73 5.47 -2.91
CA LYS A 47 -4.68 5.76 -3.99
C LYS A 47 -6.10 6.00 -3.50
N VAL A 48 -6.42 5.56 -2.28
CA VAL A 48 -7.75 5.73 -1.70
C VAL A 48 -7.73 6.88 -0.69
N THR A 49 -8.75 7.72 -0.76
CA THR A 49 -8.93 8.85 0.16
C THR A 49 -9.88 8.41 1.27
N LEU A 50 -9.37 8.28 2.49
CA LEU A 50 -10.16 7.93 3.67
C LEU A 50 -10.27 9.13 4.60
N SER A 51 -11.47 9.37 5.13
CA SER A 51 -11.70 10.21 6.30
C SER A 51 -11.10 9.57 7.57
N VAL A 52 -10.98 10.36 8.63
CA VAL A 52 -10.47 9.90 9.93
C VAL A 52 -11.34 8.75 10.46
N GLU A 53 -12.66 8.90 10.43
CA GLU A 53 -13.60 7.89 10.90
C GLU A 53 -13.51 6.58 10.11
N GLU A 54 -13.40 6.65 8.77
CA GLU A 54 -13.24 5.47 7.92
C GLU A 54 -11.91 4.75 8.21
N ARG A 55 -10.84 5.51 8.42
CA ARG A 55 -9.53 4.95 8.77
C ARG A 55 -9.56 4.26 10.14
N GLU A 56 -10.19 4.88 11.13
CA GLU A 56 -10.37 4.27 12.46
C GLU A 56 -11.19 3.00 12.37
N TYR A 57 -12.32 3.03 11.65
CA TYR A 57 -13.15 1.85 11.39
C TYR A 57 -12.33 0.70 10.83
N ILE A 58 -11.56 0.94 9.76
CA ILE A 58 -10.71 -0.08 9.14
C ILE A 58 -9.63 -0.59 10.13
N ALA A 59 -8.99 0.32 10.87
CA ALA A 59 -7.94 -0.02 11.83
C ALA A 59 -8.43 -0.86 13.01
N THR A 60 -9.71 -0.75 13.40
CA THR A 60 -10.28 -1.63 14.43
C THR A 60 -10.46 -3.08 13.97
N GLN A 61 -10.58 -3.31 12.66
CA GLN A 61 -10.87 -4.63 12.08
C GLN A 61 -9.61 -5.32 11.53
N TYR A 62 -8.63 -4.54 11.06
CA TYR A 62 -7.45 -5.06 10.37
C TYR A 62 -6.16 -4.45 10.93
N ALA A 63 -5.23 -5.31 11.35
CA ALA A 63 -3.92 -4.91 11.86
C ALA A 63 -2.80 -4.86 10.80
N ASP A 64 -3.04 -5.41 9.61
CA ASP A 64 -2.07 -5.42 8.50
C ASP A 64 -2.60 -4.64 7.29
N CYS A 65 -1.74 -4.48 6.29
CA CYS A 65 -2.01 -3.73 5.07
C CYS A 65 -3.11 -4.38 4.24
N LEU A 66 -4.06 -3.57 3.78
CA LEU A 66 -5.11 -3.97 2.85
C LEU A 66 -4.77 -3.51 1.42
N CYS A 67 -5.24 -4.27 0.43
CA CYS A 67 -5.15 -3.83 -0.95
C CYS A 67 -6.12 -2.67 -1.21
N TYR A 68 -5.83 -1.90 -2.27
CA TYR A 68 -6.62 -0.73 -2.66
C TYR A 68 -8.13 -1.02 -2.78
N HIS A 69 -8.50 -2.13 -3.43
CA HIS A 69 -9.91 -2.48 -3.64
C HIS A 69 -10.65 -2.76 -2.34
N CYS A 70 -10.00 -3.42 -1.37
CA CYS A 70 -10.61 -3.68 -0.06
C CYS A 70 -10.76 -2.38 0.73
N MET A 71 -9.77 -1.50 0.71
CA MET A 71 -9.90 -0.21 1.40
C MET A 71 -11.06 0.63 0.82
N GLU A 72 -11.20 0.68 -0.51
CA GLU A 72 -12.31 1.39 -1.17
C GLU A 72 -13.67 0.78 -0.83
N THR A 73 -13.75 -0.56 -0.81
CA THR A 73 -14.98 -1.29 -0.45
C THR A 73 -15.39 -1.02 0.98
N LEU A 74 -14.46 -1.13 1.94
CA LEU A 74 -14.73 -0.90 3.36
C LEU A 74 -15.12 0.56 3.63
N ALA A 75 -14.51 1.52 2.94
CA ALA A 75 -14.90 2.92 3.01
C ALA A 75 -16.35 3.11 2.51
N PHE A 76 -16.69 2.48 1.38
CA PHE A 76 -18.06 2.50 0.87
C PHE A 76 -19.06 1.93 1.88
N GLU A 77 -18.77 0.75 2.43
CA GLU A 77 -19.60 0.10 3.46
C GLU A 77 -19.79 0.97 4.70
N PHE A 78 -18.73 1.62 5.18
CA PHE A 78 -18.82 2.53 6.33
C PHE A 78 -19.75 3.73 6.07
N ARG A 79 -19.71 4.32 4.87
CA ARG A 79 -20.58 5.45 4.51
C ARG A 79 -22.05 5.04 4.39
N ILE A 80 -22.32 3.88 3.78
CA ILE A 80 -23.68 3.32 3.74
C ILE A 80 -24.16 3.02 5.17
N GLY A 81 -23.27 2.38 5.95
CA GLY A 81 -23.17 2.35 7.41
C GLY A 81 -23.83 3.51 8.14
N LYS A 82 -23.17 4.64 8.00
CA LYS A 82 -23.51 5.89 8.66
C LYS A 82 -24.84 6.44 8.18
N SER A 83 -25.12 6.32 6.87
CA SER A 83 -26.37 6.80 6.26
C SER A 83 -27.60 6.09 6.81
N TYR A 84 -27.57 4.75 6.92
CA TYR A 84 -28.73 4.02 7.46
C TYR A 84 -28.97 4.37 8.93
N LYS A 85 -27.92 4.53 9.76
CA LYS A 85 -28.08 4.89 11.18
C LYS A 85 -28.76 6.24 11.34
N ALA A 86 -28.37 7.22 10.52
CA ALA A 86 -28.96 8.54 10.52
C ALA A 86 -30.48 8.50 10.22
N ILE A 87 -30.90 7.63 9.30
CA ILE A 87 -32.31 7.44 8.97
C ILE A 87 -33.06 6.75 10.12
N THR A 88 -32.46 5.73 10.74
CA THR A 88 -33.13 4.95 11.80
C THR A 88 -33.31 5.69 13.13
N TRP A 89 -32.55 6.75 13.39
CA TRP A 89 -32.69 7.60 14.59
C TRP A 89 -33.72 8.73 14.43
N SER A 90 -34.44 8.77 13.30
CA SER A 90 -35.48 9.76 13.02
C SER A 90 -36.90 9.23 13.27
N PHE A 91 -37.05 8.20 14.10
CA PHE A 91 -38.34 7.61 14.49
C PHE A 91 -38.48 7.53 16.01
#